data_AF-N1ZZS1-F1
#
_entry.id   AF-N1ZZS1-F1
#
_cell.length_a   1.000
_cell.length_b   1.000
_cell.length_c   1.000
_cell.angle_alpha   90.00
_cell.angle_beta   90.00
_cell.angle_gamma   90.00
#
_symmetry.space_group_name_H-M   'P 1'
#
loop_
_entity.id
_entity.type
_entity.pdbx_description
1 polymer ?
#
loop_
_entity_poly.entity_id
_entity_poly.type
_entity_poly.pdbx_seq_one_letter_code
_entity_poly.pdbx_strand_id
1 'polypeptide(L)'
;MSGGPAGGILFLCTGPAKWEPDERRWSGEIKITRRSVSMVEFIIYGRSSCMNGIVGKYMSGQYICIPDINVGCPLSRFSDIFWNKQRLSAHMQEADAVTTAYALKALSEYLGTDWL
;
A
#
# COMPACT_ATOMS: atom_id res chain seq x y z
N MET A 1 7.65 23.64 1.58
CA MET A 1 8.24 22.47 2.25
C MET A 1 7.27 22.05 3.35
N SER A 2 6.38 21.11 3.07
CA SER A 2 5.45 20.58 4.09
C SER A 2 6.08 19.34 4.70
N GLY A 3 6.70 19.52 5.87
CA GLY A 3 7.14 18.42 6.72
C GLY A 3 5.92 17.63 7.15
N GLY A 4 5.84 16.37 6.72
CA GLY A 4 4.89 15.42 7.31
C GLY A 4 5.21 15.17 8.78
N PRO A 5 4.27 14.61 9.56
CA PRO A 5 4.48 14.32 10.97
C PRO A 5 5.68 13.38 11.13
N ALA A 6 6.40 13.51 12.25
CA ALA A 6 7.57 12.70 12.58
C ALA A 6 7.28 11.20 12.83
N GLY A 7 6.09 10.71 12.47
CA GLY A 7 5.64 9.32 12.67
C GLY A 7 4.97 8.77 11.42
N GLY A 8 5.05 7.45 11.22
CA GLY A 8 4.37 6.78 10.10
C GLY A 8 2.86 6.68 10.30
N ILE A 9 2.18 6.35 9.21
CA ILE A 9 0.74 6.12 9.13
C ILE A 9 0.47 4.68 9.53
N LEU A 10 -0.17 4.47 10.68
CA LEU A 10 -0.53 3.13 11.16
C LEU A 10 -1.83 2.65 10.52
N PHE A 11 -1.90 1.35 10.23
CA PHE A 11 -3.11 0.71 9.73
C PHE A 11 -3.22 -0.72 10.25
N LEU A 12 -4.44 -1.26 10.25
CA LEU A 12 -4.73 -2.62 10.66
C LEU A 12 -5.18 -3.44 9.45
N CYS A 13 -4.44 -4.51 9.17
CA CYS A 13 -4.80 -5.46 8.12
C CYS A 13 -5.81 -6.49 8.61
N THR A 14 -6.62 -7.00 7.68
CA THR A 14 -7.41 -8.20 7.91
C THR A 14 -7.20 -9.17 6.74
N GLY A 15 -6.57 -10.29 7.04
CA GLY A 15 -6.28 -11.36 6.12
C GLY A 15 -7.52 -12.17 5.71
N PRO A 16 -7.34 -13.08 4.75
CA PRO A 16 -8.37 -13.99 4.27
C PRO A 16 -9.06 -14.78 5.39
N ALA A 17 -10.33 -15.13 5.20
CA ALA A 17 -11.09 -15.91 6.17
C ALA A 17 -10.57 -17.35 6.37
N LYS A 18 -9.77 -17.86 5.43
CA LYS A 18 -9.13 -19.18 5.48
C LYS A 18 -7.90 -19.23 6.39
N TRP A 19 -7.40 -18.09 6.88
CA TRP A 19 -6.26 -18.07 7.81
C TRP A 19 -6.75 -18.19 9.25
N GLU A 20 -5.87 -18.71 10.11
CA GLU A 20 -6.12 -18.83 11.54
C GLU A 20 -6.49 -17.46 12.17
N PRO A 21 -7.43 -17.41 13.13
CA PRO A 21 -7.91 -16.15 13.70
C PRO A 21 -6.79 -15.23 14.22
N ASP A 22 -5.79 -15.80 14.88
CA ASP A 22 -4.67 -15.07 15.47
C ASP A 22 -3.69 -14.53 14.41
N GLU A 23 -3.64 -15.16 13.24
CA GLU A 23 -2.82 -14.70 12.12
C GLU A 23 -3.57 -13.73 11.20
N ARG A 24 -4.88 -13.60 11.37
CA ARG A 24 -5.74 -12.86 10.45
C ARG A 24 -5.64 -11.35 10.63
N ARG A 25 -5.17 -10.85 11.77
CA ARG A 25 -5.05 -9.41 12.01
C ARG A 25 -3.62 -9.07 12.39
N TRP A 26 -3.07 -8.06 11.72
CA TRP A 26 -1.74 -7.54 12.04
C TRP A 26 -1.70 -6.05 11.76
N SER A 27 -0.86 -5.35 12.52
CA SER A 27 -0.58 -3.93 12.32
C SER A 27 0.45 -3.75 11.21
N GLY A 28 0.30 -2.66 10.46
CA GLY A 28 1.28 -2.17 9.53
C GLY A 28 1.52 -0.67 9.69
N GLU A 29 2.60 -0.18 9.09
CA GLU A 29 2.99 1.22 9.10
C GLU A 29 3.45 1.64 7.69
N ILE A 30 3.03 2.82 7.23
CA ILE A 30 3.61 3.49 6.07
C ILE A 30 4.44 4.68 6.51
N LYS A 31 5.65 4.83 5.97
CA LYS A 31 6.45 6.05 6.07
C LYS A 31 6.59 6.69 4.70
N ILE A 32 6.03 7.88 4.51
CA ILE A 32 6.21 8.64 3.27
C ILE A 32 7.62 9.21 3.26
N THR A 33 8.40 8.85 2.25
CA THR A 33 9.78 9.34 2.08
C THR A 33 9.83 10.53 1.13
N ARG A 34 9.01 10.52 0.08
CA ARG A 34 8.93 11.60 -0.90
C ARG A 34 7.52 11.75 -1.44
N ARG A 35 7.11 12.98 -1.74
CA ARG A 35 5.83 13.30 -2.35
C ARG A 35 5.99 14.37 -3.42
N SER A 36 5.33 14.17 -4.54
CA SER A 36 5.11 15.16 -5.59
C SER A 36 3.61 15.33 -5.87
N VAL A 37 3.27 16.09 -6.90
CA VAL A 37 1.87 16.29 -7.34
C VAL A 37 1.26 15.00 -7.88
N SER A 38 2.05 14.13 -8.51
CA SER A 38 1.57 12.94 -9.23
C SER A 38 2.15 11.62 -8.74
N MET A 39 3.00 11.65 -7.71
CA MET A 39 3.71 10.47 -7.21
C MET A 39 3.98 10.56 -5.70
N VAL A 40 3.96 9.41 -5.01
CA VAL A 40 4.41 9.25 -3.63
C VAL A 40 5.37 8.07 -3.53
N GLU A 41 6.53 8.28 -2.93
CA GLU A 41 7.46 7.23 -2.49
C GLU A 41 7.25 7.00 -1.00
N PHE A 42 7.21 5.73 -0.59
CA PHE A 42 6.98 5.35 0.78
C PHE A 42 7.60 3.99 1.11
N ILE A 43 7.72 3.70 2.40
CA ILE A 43 8.12 2.40 2.94
C ILE A 43 6.91 1.78 3.64
N ILE A 44 6.61 0.53 3.35
CA ILE A 44 5.60 -0.27 4.05
C ILE A 44 6.30 -1.21 5.02
N TYR A 45 5.82 -1.25 6.26
CA TYR A 45 6.16 -2.26 7.26
C TYR A 45 4.91 -3.09 7.58
N GLY A 46 5.04 -4.42 7.61
CA GLY A 46 3.94 -5.28 8.07
C GLY A 46 4.27 -6.76 7.99
N ARG A 47 3.81 -7.55 8.97
CA ARG A 47 4.00 -9.01 9.06
C ARG A 47 5.45 -9.46 8.77
N SER A 48 6.42 -8.78 9.40
CA SER A 48 7.88 -9.00 9.22
C SER A 48 8.45 -8.67 7.84
N SER A 49 7.67 -8.03 6.95
CA SER A 49 8.15 -7.48 5.68
C SER A 49 8.42 -5.98 5.78
N CYS A 50 9.36 -5.52 4.94
CA CYS A 50 9.69 -4.11 4.71
C CYS A 50 9.88 -3.91 3.21
N MET A 51 9.12 -3.01 2.58
CA MET A 51 9.14 -2.81 1.13
C MET A 51 9.09 -1.34 0.76
N ASN A 52 9.94 -0.92 -0.17
CA ASN A 52 9.88 0.41 -0.78
C ASN A 52 8.84 0.42 -1.92
N GLY A 53 7.83 1.27 -1.79
CA GLY A 53 6.77 1.44 -2.78
C GLY A 53 6.79 2.83 -3.40
N ILE A 54 6.46 2.88 -4.68
CA ILE A 54 6.24 4.12 -5.44
C ILE A 54 4.86 4.00 -6.07
N VAL A 55 3.96 4.93 -5.76
CA VAL A 55 2.66 5.04 -6.42
C VAL A 55 2.59 6.31 -7.22
N GLY A 56 1.92 6.27 -8.35
CA GLY A 56 1.73 7.44 -9.17
C GLY A 56 0.55 7.32 -10.12
N LYS A 57 0.29 8.41 -10.82
CA LYS A 57 -0.72 8.51 -11.87
C LYS A 57 -0.10 8.65 -13.26
N TYR A 58 -0.81 8.15 -14.24
CA TYR A 58 -0.57 8.33 -15.68
C TYR A 58 -1.92 8.55 -16.38
N MET A 59 -1.89 8.87 -17.69
CA MET A 59 -3.07 9.32 -18.43
C MET A 59 -4.31 8.41 -18.32
N SER A 60 -4.11 7.10 -18.14
CA SER A 60 -5.20 6.12 -18.09
C SER A 60 -5.36 5.42 -16.74
N GLY A 61 -4.77 5.96 -15.66
CA GLY A 61 -4.99 5.46 -14.31
C GLY A 61 -3.79 5.62 -13.39
N GLN A 62 -3.60 4.64 -12.52
CA GLN A 62 -2.55 4.67 -11.51
C GLN A 62 -1.86 3.33 -11.33
N TYR A 63 -0.68 3.38 -10.73
CA TYR A 63 0.20 2.23 -10.62
C TYR A 63 0.89 2.20 -9.27
N ILE A 64 1.42 1.02 -8.96
CA ILE A 64 2.45 0.84 -7.95
C ILE A 64 3.68 0.18 -8.58
N CYS A 65 4.84 0.57 -8.10
CA CYS A 65 6.11 -0.11 -8.31
C CYS A 65 6.71 -0.42 -6.93
N ILE A 66 7.20 -1.64 -6.74
CA ILE A 66 7.93 -2.10 -5.57
C ILE A 66 9.25 -2.70 -6.08
N PRO A 67 10.29 -1.87 -6.23
CA PRO A 67 11.54 -2.26 -6.88
C PRO A 67 12.24 -3.44 -6.19
N ASP A 68 12.21 -3.47 -4.85
CA ASP A 68 12.92 -4.45 -4.01
C ASP A 68 12.59 -5.91 -4.35
N ILE A 69 11.36 -6.15 -4.83
CA ILE A 69 10.84 -7.48 -5.16
C ILE A 69 10.44 -7.58 -6.64
N ASN A 70 10.87 -6.64 -7.48
CA ASN A 70 10.56 -6.61 -8.92
C ASN A 70 9.05 -6.71 -9.22
N VAL A 71 8.22 -5.99 -8.46
CA VAL A 71 6.76 -5.96 -8.64
C VAL A 71 6.32 -4.61 -9.17
N GLY A 72 5.44 -4.61 -10.17
CA GLY A 72 4.72 -3.43 -10.58
C GLY A 72 3.42 -3.79 -11.27
N CYS A 73 2.34 -3.08 -10.97
CA CYS A 73 1.06 -3.30 -11.62
C CYS A 73 0.16 -2.04 -11.60
N PRO A 74 -0.81 -1.96 -12.52
CA PRO A 74 -1.86 -0.95 -12.43
C PRO A 74 -2.73 -1.19 -11.19
N LEU A 75 -3.18 -0.12 -10.55
CA LEU A 75 -4.08 -0.19 -9.39
C LEU A 75 -5.52 0.23 -9.75
N SER A 76 -6.50 -0.21 -8.95
CA SER A 76 -7.80 0.48 -8.83
C SER A 76 -7.60 1.71 -7.93
N ARG A 77 -8.67 2.39 -7.51
CA ARG A 77 -8.62 3.41 -6.43
C ARG A 77 -7.80 2.92 -5.24
N PHE A 78 -7.06 3.78 -4.58
CA PHE A 78 -6.21 3.37 -3.45
C PHE A 78 -7.05 2.82 -2.28
N SER A 79 -8.24 3.36 -2.06
CA SER A 79 -9.19 2.87 -1.05
C SER A 79 -9.78 1.47 -1.37
N ASP A 80 -9.66 0.99 -2.60
CA ASP A 80 -10.24 -0.25 -3.08
C ASP A 80 -9.36 -1.47 -2.74
N ILE A 81 -9.48 -1.93 -1.51
CA ILE A 81 -8.70 -3.07 -1.00
C ILE A 81 -8.95 -4.34 -1.83
N PHE A 82 -10.18 -4.61 -2.24
CA PHE A 82 -10.53 -5.87 -2.90
C PHE A 82 -9.79 -6.01 -4.23
N TRP A 83 -9.91 -5.01 -5.10
CA TRP A 83 -9.29 -5.05 -6.42
C TRP A 83 -7.77 -4.92 -6.35
N ASN A 84 -7.25 -4.05 -5.50
CA ASN A 84 -5.80 -3.88 -5.36
C ASN A 84 -5.15 -5.16 -4.84
N LYS A 85 -5.73 -5.80 -3.82
CA LYS A 85 -5.26 -7.10 -3.32
C LYS A 85 -5.25 -8.13 -4.44
N GLN A 86 -6.33 -8.26 -5.22
CA GLN A 86 -6.40 -9.25 -6.30
C GLN A 86 -5.29 -9.05 -7.34
N ARG A 87 -5.02 -7.81 -7.75
CA ARG A 87 -3.94 -7.49 -8.70
C ARG A 87 -2.56 -7.75 -8.09
N LEU A 88 -2.34 -7.32 -6.86
CA LEU A 88 -1.07 -7.52 -6.16
C LEU A 88 -0.77 -9.00 -5.93
N SER A 89 -1.76 -9.82 -5.54
CA SER A 89 -1.60 -11.26 -5.34
C SER A 89 -1.17 -12.03 -6.60
N ALA A 90 -1.28 -11.43 -7.80
CA ALA A 90 -0.72 -12.02 -9.02
C ALA A 90 0.82 -11.88 -9.12
N HIS A 91 1.42 -11.02 -8.31
CA HIS A 91 2.84 -10.64 -8.40
C HIS A 91 3.61 -10.80 -7.09
N MET A 92 2.94 -11.01 -5.96
CA MET A 92 3.55 -11.16 -4.64
C MET A 92 2.74 -12.10 -3.74
N GLN A 93 3.30 -12.45 -2.59
CA GLN A 93 2.64 -13.30 -1.60
C GLN A 93 1.34 -12.66 -1.10
N GLU A 94 0.37 -13.49 -0.73
CA GLU A 94 -0.98 -13.04 -0.32
C GLU A 94 -0.91 -12.08 0.90
N ALA A 95 0.00 -12.31 1.84
CA ALA A 95 0.22 -11.44 2.99
C ALA A 95 0.73 -10.05 2.62
N ASP A 96 1.70 -9.99 1.72
CA ASP A 96 2.26 -8.72 1.22
C ASP A 96 1.22 -7.99 0.39
N ALA A 97 0.46 -8.70 -0.46
CA ALA A 97 -0.63 -8.12 -1.24
C ALA A 97 -1.71 -7.51 -0.35
N VAL A 98 -2.11 -8.18 0.74
CA VAL A 98 -3.04 -7.64 1.73
C VAL A 98 -2.43 -6.42 2.41
N THR A 99 -1.19 -6.53 2.89
CA THR A 99 -0.50 -5.44 3.59
C THR A 99 -0.42 -4.19 2.71
N THR A 100 0.01 -4.35 1.46
CA THR A 100 0.10 -3.26 0.49
C THR A 100 -1.27 -2.68 0.13
N ALA A 101 -2.32 -3.50 -0.03
CA ALA A 101 -3.66 -2.97 -0.30
C ALA A 101 -4.22 -2.12 0.85
N TYR A 102 -4.02 -2.55 2.11
CA TYR A 102 -4.41 -1.76 3.28
C TYR A 102 -3.53 -0.51 3.45
N ALA A 103 -2.25 -0.62 3.12
CA ALA A 103 -1.34 0.51 3.09
C ALA A 103 -1.84 1.58 2.10
N LEU A 104 -2.21 1.20 0.86
CA LEU A 104 -2.77 2.12 -0.13
C LEU A 104 -4.02 2.84 0.40
N LYS A 105 -4.93 2.14 1.06
CA LYS A 105 -6.11 2.75 1.69
C LYS A 105 -5.72 3.78 2.74
N ALA A 106 -4.81 3.43 3.65
CA ALA A 106 -4.34 4.34 4.71
C ALA A 106 -3.63 5.58 4.13
N LEU A 107 -2.86 5.39 3.05
CA LEU A 107 -2.24 6.47 2.31
C LEU A 107 -3.30 7.39 1.69
N SER A 108 -4.35 6.84 1.08
CA SER A 108 -5.46 7.65 0.52
C SER A 108 -6.15 8.51 1.58
N GLU A 109 -6.44 7.91 2.74
CA GLU A 109 -7.07 8.61 3.88
C GLU A 109 -6.18 9.74 4.38
N TYR A 110 -4.87 9.48 4.54
CA TYR A 110 -3.90 10.49 4.97
C TYR A 110 -3.74 11.63 3.96
N LEU A 111 -3.70 11.32 2.66
CA LEU A 111 -3.53 12.33 1.63
C LEU A 111 -4.82 13.15 1.39
N GLY A 112 -5.96 12.72 1.91
CA GLY A 112 -7.27 13.31 1.65
C GLY A 112 -7.68 13.20 0.18
N THR A 113 -7.09 12.24 -0.54
CA THR A 113 -7.36 12.03 -1.96
C THR A 113 -7.26 10.55 -2.29
N ASP A 114 -8.26 10.08 -3.01
CA ASP A 114 -8.29 8.74 -3.57
C ASP A 114 -7.95 8.89 -5.04
N TRP A 115 -6.68 8.68 -5.34
CA TRP A 115 -6.13 8.85 -6.67
C TRP A 115 -6.86 7.92 -7.67
N LEU A 116 -7.01 8.44 -8.89
CA LEU A 116 -7.54 7.84 -10.12
C LEU A 116 -6.75 8.42 -11.28
#